data_AF-A0A0F9APR9-F1
#
_entry.id   AF-A0A0F9APR9-F1
#
_cell.length_a   1.000
_cell.length_b   1.000
_cell.length_c   1.000
_cell.angle_alpha   90.00
_cell.angle_beta   90.00
_cell.angle_gamma   90.00
#
_symmetry.space_group_name_H-M   'P 1'
#
loop_
_entity.id
_entity.type
_entity.pdbx_description
1 polymer ?
#
loop_
_entity_poly.entity_id
_entity_poly.type
_entity_poly.pdbx_seq_one_letter_code
_entity_poly.pdbx_strand_id
1 'polypeptide(L)'
;TWVSQANMDMALNEVMNEIIRNKKYKGVSISLVKDLRDNEMIDLSYKGFCYGPNMTMLIHPDWRSFADYISELRPKYKSRAQRALRKGGDIERRELRMTEMIEYRDEIYFLHQNVYKRSDFQIAKIDIDFFWNLKSNLGDDFQMTGYFINDCMIGFTTRFFYKNILEGYLHGIDYSINKRYCLYENILYDDVKMAIESRASLLNLGTTAPGMKSAVGAVPVPMKSYLKFKNHAINKVINPGEYFTTEEKVIRFPFKIKERLGTIRFDSKGPVHVRLITEKEFMKQDEYVESLIFNTEKPEISEVEFSFENIPAGVYAIIAFQDKNNNGRLDHILGLYPSEPFGFSWKAKAKMLPRFKDISFYVNKDTKDLNIDTAR
;
A
#
# COMPACT_ATOMS: atom_id res chain seq x y z
N THR A 1 0.00 -15.23 12.35
CA THR A 1 -0.91 -16.12 11.59
C THR A 1 -2.30 -15.52 11.58
N TRP A 2 -2.78 -15.16 10.38
CA TRP A 2 -4.07 -14.52 10.14
C TRP A 2 -5.22 -15.51 10.37
N VAL A 3 -6.45 -15.01 10.52
CA VAL A 3 -7.66 -15.84 10.49
C VAL A 3 -7.56 -16.74 9.26
N SER A 4 -7.71 -18.06 9.42
CA SER A 4 -7.65 -18.97 8.27
C SER A 4 -8.73 -18.56 7.27
N GLN A 5 -8.49 -18.78 5.97
CA GLN A 5 -9.49 -18.52 4.92
C GLN A 5 -10.85 -19.13 5.29
N ALA A 6 -10.84 -20.37 5.80
CA ALA A 6 -12.01 -21.07 6.28
C ALA A 6 -12.79 -20.33 7.38
N ASN A 7 -12.09 -19.69 8.33
CA ASN A 7 -12.74 -18.94 9.40
C ASN A 7 -13.31 -17.61 8.88
N MET A 8 -12.67 -16.98 7.89
CA MET A 8 -13.19 -15.77 7.24
C MET A 8 -14.44 -16.09 6.41
N ASP A 9 -14.40 -17.15 5.61
CA ASP A 9 -15.53 -17.60 4.82
C ASP A 9 -16.71 -18.00 5.71
N MET A 10 -16.43 -18.66 6.84
CA MET A 10 -17.46 -19.01 7.83
C MET A 10 -18.09 -17.76 8.45
N ALA A 11 -17.29 -16.79 8.90
CA ALA A 11 -17.80 -15.54 9.48
C ALA A 11 -18.59 -14.71 8.45
N LEU A 12 -18.08 -14.59 7.22
CA LEU A 12 -18.79 -13.90 6.13
C LEU A 12 -20.12 -14.59 5.81
N ASN A 13 -20.13 -15.92 5.73
CA ASN A 13 -21.35 -16.67 5.48
C ASN A 13 -22.35 -16.55 6.63
N GLU A 14 -21.89 -16.56 7.88
CA GLU A 14 -22.75 -16.39 9.05
C GLU A 14 -23.39 -15.00 9.08
N VAL A 15 -22.59 -13.94 8.90
CA VAL A 15 -23.08 -12.55 8.80
C VAL A 15 -24.04 -12.38 7.64
N MET A 16 -23.70 -12.90 6.45
CA MET A 16 -24.58 -12.83 5.28
C MET A 16 -25.89 -13.58 5.51
N ASN A 17 -25.85 -14.76 6.12
CA ASN A 17 -27.05 -15.53 6.46
C ASN A 17 -27.92 -14.82 7.49
N GLU A 18 -27.32 -14.16 8.47
CA GLU A 18 -28.05 -13.38 9.47
C GLU A 18 -28.74 -12.16 8.84
N ILE A 19 -28.03 -11.42 7.97
CA ILE A 19 -28.60 -10.31 7.19
C ILE A 19 -29.77 -10.79 6.32
N ILE A 20 -29.63 -11.94 5.64
CA ILE A 20 -30.68 -12.50 4.78
C ILE A 20 -31.91 -12.94 5.59
N ARG A 21 -31.71 -13.55 6.77
CA ARG A 21 -32.80 -14.08 7.61
C ARG A 21 -33.54 -12.98 8.38
N ASN A 22 -32.87 -11.88 8.71
CA ASN A 22 -33.46 -10.82 9.50
C ASN A 22 -34.49 -10.02 8.68
N LYS A 23 -35.75 -10.06 9.13
CA LYS A 23 -36.89 -9.42 8.44
C LYS A 23 -36.70 -7.91 8.21
N LYS A 24 -35.85 -7.25 9.01
CA LYS A 24 -35.49 -5.83 8.86
C LYS A 24 -34.84 -5.54 7.49
N TYR A 25 -34.18 -6.53 6.89
CA TYR A 25 -33.43 -6.38 5.63
C TYR A 25 -34.15 -6.99 4.41
N LYS A 26 -35.46 -7.26 4.49
CA LYS A 26 -36.26 -7.85 3.39
C LYS A 26 -36.22 -7.07 2.06
N GLY A 27 -35.75 -5.81 2.05
CA GLY A 27 -35.57 -4.97 0.87
C GLY A 27 -34.15 -4.87 0.32
N VAL A 28 -33.18 -5.64 0.84
CA VAL A 28 -31.80 -5.59 0.36
C VAL A 28 -31.70 -6.19 -1.05
N SER A 29 -31.29 -5.36 -2.00
CA SER A 29 -31.14 -5.71 -3.42
C SER A 29 -29.69 -5.97 -3.83
N ILE A 30 -28.73 -5.53 -3.01
CA ILE A 30 -27.30 -5.57 -3.28
C ILE A 30 -26.55 -5.93 -2.00
N SER A 31 -25.55 -6.80 -2.11
CA SER A 31 -24.60 -7.11 -1.04
C SER A 31 -23.20 -6.74 -1.50
N LEU A 32 -22.46 -6.05 -0.63
CA LEU A 32 -21.08 -5.64 -0.88
C LEU A 32 -20.20 -6.18 0.23
N VAL A 33 -19.16 -6.91 -0.15
CA VAL A 33 -18.03 -7.25 0.73
C VAL A 33 -16.84 -6.44 0.25
N LYS A 34 -16.17 -5.74 1.17
CA LYS A 34 -15.18 -4.72 0.84
C LYS A 34 -13.82 -5.10 1.42
N ASP A 35 -12.76 -4.73 0.71
CA ASP A 35 -11.37 -4.80 1.18
C ASP A 35 -10.92 -6.22 1.54
N LEU A 36 -11.02 -7.14 0.57
CA LEU A 36 -10.48 -8.50 0.67
C LEU A 36 -9.21 -8.66 -0.17
N ARG A 37 -8.34 -9.59 0.22
CA ARG A 37 -7.14 -9.91 -0.55
C ARG A 37 -7.48 -10.84 -1.71
N ASP A 38 -6.65 -10.80 -2.76
CA ASP A 38 -6.86 -11.54 -4.01
C ASP A 38 -7.02 -13.07 -3.86
N ASN A 39 -6.49 -13.63 -2.77
CA ASN A 39 -6.54 -15.06 -2.49
C ASN A 39 -7.74 -15.47 -1.62
N GLU A 40 -8.56 -14.50 -1.19
CA GLU A 40 -9.72 -14.73 -0.34
C GLU A 40 -10.94 -14.98 -1.24
N MET A 41 -11.36 -16.25 -1.33
CA MET A 41 -12.36 -16.70 -2.28
C MET A 41 -13.77 -16.54 -1.72
N ILE A 42 -14.52 -15.55 -2.20
CA ILE A 42 -15.97 -15.50 -2.01
C ILE A 42 -16.66 -16.32 -3.12
N ASP A 43 -17.74 -17.01 -2.76
CA ASP A 43 -18.73 -17.65 -3.64
C ASP A 43 -18.82 -17.02 -5.05
N LEU A 44 -18.73 -17.87 -6.08
CA LEU A 44 -18.60 -17.58 -7.51
C LEU A 44 -19.70 -16.68 -8.12
N SER A 45 -20.75 -16.37 -7.34
CA SER A 45 -21.82 -15.47 -7.74
C SER A 45 -21.55 -13.99 -7.47
N TYR A 46 -20.52 -13.65 -6.68
CA TYR A 46 -20.07 -12.28 -6.48
C TYR A 46 -19.20 -11.80 -7.64
N LYS A 47 -19.34 -10.52 -7.99
CA LYS A 47 -18.55 -9.83 -9.00
C LYS A 47 -17.46 -9.00 -8.32
N GLY A 48 -16.21 -9.41 -8.52
CA GLY A 48 -15.05 -8.70 -7.98
C GLY A 48 -14.76 -7.41 -8.74
N PHE A 49 -14.32 -6.37 -8.03
CA PHE A 49 -13.84 -5.12 -8.58
C PHE A 49 -12.79 -4.49 -7.66
N CYS A 50 -11.95 -3.63 -8.24
CA CYS A 50 -10.96 -2.86 -7.50
C CYS A 50 -11.37 -1.39 -7.54
N TYR A 51 -11.32 -0.70 -6.40
CA TYR A 51 -11.67 0.73 -6.31
C TYR A 51 -10.55 1.57 -5.68
N GLY A 52 -9.34 1.01 -5.63
CA GLY A 52 -8.13 1.65 -5.10
C GLY A 52 -7.29 0.68 -4.27
N PRO A 53 -5.97 0.91 -4.17
CA PRO A 53 -5.13 0.07 -3.34
C PRO A 53 -5.37 0.38 -1.85
N ASN A 54 -5.25 -0.64 -1.01
CA ASN A 54 -5.13 -0.43 0.41
C ASN A 54 -3.70 -0.01 0.76
N MET A 55 -3.56 1.03 1.56
CA MET A 55 -2.24 1.55 1.92
C MET A 55 -1.78 0.92 3.22
N THR A 56 -0.67 0.18 3.20
CA THR A 56 -0.15 -0.49 4.39
C THR A 56 1.32 -0.17 4.61
N MET A 57 1.79 -0.15 5.85
CA MET A 57 3.19 0.10 6.18
C MET A 57 3.69 -0.99 7.13
N LEU A 58 4.76 -1.67 6.75
CA LEU A 58 5.47 -2.55 7.68
C LEU A 58 6.23 -1.68 8.68
N ILE A 59 6.10 -2.01 9.96
CA ILE A 59 6.86 -1.34 11.02
C ILE A 59 8.18 -2.08 11.18
N HIS A 60 9.28 -1.36 11.03
CA HIS A 60 10.60 -1.96 11.17
C HIS A 60 10.79 -2.45 12.62
N PRO A 61 11.26 -3.70 12.85
CA PRO A 61 11.40 -4.25 14.21
C PRO A 61 12.36 -3.43 15.09
N ASP A 62 13.35 -2.79 14.48
CA ASP A 62 14.33 -1.95 15.18
C ASP A 62 13.84 -0.53 15.48
N TRP A 63 12.68 -0.11 14.95
CA TRP A 63 12.09 1.16 15.38
C TRP A 63 11.56 0.99 16.80
N ARG A 64 12.25 1.60 17.77
CA ARG A 64 11.87 1.62 19.19
C ARG A 64 11.19 2.94 19.56
N SER A 65 11.31 3.95 18.70
CA SER A 65 10.78 5.29 18.88
C SER A 65 10.37 5.89 17.54
N PHE A 66 9.53 6.93 17.60
CA PHE A 66 9.21 7.73 16.42
C PHE A 66 10.44 8.43 15.81
N ALA A 67 11.47 8.70 16.62
CA ALA A 67 12.73 9.29 16.14
C ALA A 67 13.48 8.32 15.20
N ASP A 68 13.43 7.02 15.47
CA ASP A 68 14.05 5.99 14.62
C ASP A 68 13.42 6.02 13.22
N TYR A 69 12.07 6.04 13.16
CA TYR A 69 11.32 6.22 11.91
C TYR A 69 11.72 7.50 11.17
N ILE A 70 11.76 8.65 11.85
CA ILE A 70 12.14 9.94 11.25
C ILE A 70 13.58 9.92 10.70
N SER A 71 14.49 9.16 11.33
CA SER A 71 15.89 9.06 10.94
C SER A 71 16.09 8.34 9.58
N GLU A 72 15.18 7.41 9.27
CA GLU A 72 15.15 6.64 8.02
C GLU A 72 14.50 7.40 6.86
N LEU A 73 13.84 8.53 7.13
CA LEU A 73 13.26 9.36 6.07
C LEU A 73 14.33 10.10 5.26
N ARG A 74 14.10 10.23 3.95
CA ARG A 74 14.85 11.11 3.05
C ARG A 74 14.67 12.58 3.49
N PRO A 75 15.66 13.47 3.23
CA PRO A 75 15.65 14.85 3.73
C PRO A 75 14.34 15.61 3.47
N LYS A 76 13.80 15.52 2.25
CA LYS A 76 12.52 16.15 1.88
C LYS A 76 11.35 15.71 2.78
N TYR A 77 11.26 14.42 3.08
CA TYR A 77 10.16 13.84 3.86
C TYR A 77 10.38 14.05 5.36
N LYS A 78 11.63 14.00 5.83
CA LYS A 78 12.00 14.43 7.18
C LYS A 78 11.57 15.87 7.46
N SER A 79 11.94 16.81 6.58
CA SER A 79 11.53 18.22 6.70
C SER A 79 10.01 18.40 6.64
N ARG A 80 9.32 17.61 5.81
CA ARG A 80 7.84 17.60 5.73
C ARG A 80 7.22 17.14 7.06
N ALA A 81 7.71 16.04 7.65
CA ALA A 81 7.24 15.52 8.92
C ALA A 81 7.45 16.52 10.05
N GLN A 82 8.68 17.04 10.18
CA GLN A 82 9.01 18.05 11.18
C GLN A 82 8.17 19.33 11.06
N ARG A 83 7.87 19.76 9.83
CA ARG A 83 6.95 20.89 9.58
C ARG A 83 5.53 20.58 10.05
N ALA A 84 5.00 19.40 9.75
CA ALA A 84 3.65 19.00 10.15
C ALA A 84 3.53 18.95 11.69
N LEU A 85 4.50 18.31 12.36
CA LEU A 85 4.54 18.20 13.82
C LEU A 85 4.65 19.56 14.50
N ARG A 86 5.52 20.45 13.98
CA ARG A 86 5.61 21.82 14.49
C ARG A 86 4.30 22.59 14.34
N LYS A 87 3.62 22.45 13.19
CA LYS A 87 2.31 23.08 12.96
C LYS A 87 1.20 22.49 13.82
N GLY A 88 1.33 21.22 14.22
CA GLY A 88 0.40 20.54 15.12
C GLY A 88 0.82 20.60 16.60
N GLY A 89 1.76 21.48 16.96
CA GLY A 89 2.27 21.59 18.33
C GLY A 89 1.22 22.04 19.33
N ASP A 90 0.29 22.90 18.90
CA ASP A 90 -0.82 23.40 19.72
C ASP A 90 -1.97 22.40 19.84
N ILE A 91 -1.98 21.33 19.03
CA ILE A 91 -3.06 20.34 19.04
C ILE A 91 -2.93 19.47 20.29
N GLU A 92 -3.94 19.49 21.15
CA GLU A 92 -4.10 18.50 22.20
C GLU A 92 -4.61 17.19 21.59
N ARG A 93 -3.97 16.07 21.94
CA ARG A 93 -4.33 14.72 21.48
C ARG A 93 -4.83 13.94 22.68
N ARG A 94 -6.07 13.50 22.67
CA ARG A 94 -6.68 12.80 23.81
C ARG A 94 -7.37 11.51 23.36
N GLU A 95 -7.05 10.40 24.00
CA GLU A 95 -7.90 9.20 23.88
C GLU A 95 -9.22 9.48 24.58
N LEU A 96 -10.33 9.31 23.85
CA LEU A 96 -11.66 9.61 24.38
C LEU A 96 -12.17 8.44 25.22
N ARG A 97 -12.62 8.75 26.43
CA ARG A 97 -13.41 7.82 27.24
C ARG A 97 -14.81 7.66 26.65
N MET A 98 -15.49 6.57 27.00
CA MET A 98 -16.88 6.35 26.56
C MET A 98 -17.82 7.50 26.90
N THR A 99 -17.64 8.15 28.05
CA THR A 99 -18.44 9.32 28.46
C THR A 99 -18.20 10.51 27.54
N GLU A 100 -16.95 10.76 27.15
CA GLU A 100 -16.58 11.84 26.24
C GLU A 100 -17.06 11.56 24.81
N MET A 101 -17.08 10.30 24.38
CA MET A 101 -17.66 9.93 23.08
C MET A 101 -19.16 10.26 22.99
N ILE A 102 -19.88 10.19 24.11
CA ILE A 102 -21.29 10.63 24.18
C ILE A 102 -21.36 12.16 24.20
N GLU A 103 -20.51 12.82 24.99
CA GLU A 103 -20.44 14.27 25.12
C GLU A 103 -20.19 14.94 23.76
N TYR A 104 -19.23 14.44 22.99
CA TYR A 104 -18.84 14.99 21.69
C TYR A 104 -19.52 14.29 20.49
N ARG A 105 -20.61 13.53 20.70
CA ARG A 105 -21.22 12.70 19.64
C ARG A 105 -21.60 13.50 18.39
N ASP A 106 -22.11 14.71 18.59
CA ASP A 106 -22.62 15.58 17.52
C ASP A 106 -21.44 16.15 16.71
N GLU A 107 -20.36 16.56 17.38
CA GLU A 107 -19.11 17.01 16.77
C GLU A 107 -18.42 15.88 16.01
N ILE A 108 -18.32 14.69 16.61
CA ILE A 108 -17.75 13.49 15.98
C ILE A 108 -18.51 13.18 14.69
N TYR A 109 -19.84 13.14 14.76
CA TYR A 109 -20.65 12.88 13.58
C TYR A 109 -20.46 13.98 12.52
N PHE A 110 -20.47 15.26 12.90
CA PHE A 110 -20.24 16.38 11.99
C PHE A 110 -18.87 16.31 11.29
N LEU A 111 -17.80 16.07 12.05
CA LEU A 111 -16.44 15.95 11.55
C LEU A 111 -16.29 14.75 10.59
N HIS A 112 -16.97 13.64 10.88
CA HIS A 112 -17.02 12.49 9.97
C HIS A 112 -17.77 12.83 8.67
N GLN A 113 -18.92 13.51 8.77
CA GLN A 113 -19.69 13.92 7.60
C GLN A 113 -18.87 14.81 6.65
N ASN A 114 -17.96 15.63 7.17
CA ASN A 114 -17.04 16.43 6.35
C ASN A 114 -16.15 15.54 5.46
N VAL A 115 -15.67 14.42 5.99
CA VAL A 115 -14.85 13.45 5.25
C VAL A 115 -15.72 12.67 4.27
N TYR A 116 -16.87 12.16 4.72
CA TYR A 116 -17.81 11.39 3.91
C TYR A 116 -18.25 12.14 2.65
N LYS A 117 -18.66 13.42 2.79
CA LYS A 117 -19.11 14.26 1.67
C LYS A 117 -18.02 14.53 0.62
N ARG A 118 -16.75 14.36 0.98
CA ARG A 118 -15.59 14.56 0.08
C ARG A 118 -15.01 13.24 -0.45
N SER A 119 -15.51 12.10 0.00
CA SER A 119 -15.06 10.80 -0.48
C SER A 119 -15.57 10.58 -1.90
N ASP A 120 -14.68 10.12 -2.78
CA ASP A 120 -14.99 9.65 -4.15
C ASP A 120 -16.02 8.49 -4.10
N PHE A 121 -16.10 7.79 -2.96
CA PHE A 121 -16.95 6.63 -2.77
C PHE A 121 -17.79 6.75 -1.48
N GLN A 122 -19.11 6.85 -1.65
CA GLN A 122 -20.11 7.08 -0.59
C GLN A 122 -21.11 5.92 -0.51
N ILE A 123 -20.69 4.78 0.03
CA ILE A 123 -21.57 3.59 0.12
C ILE A 123 -22.56 3.69 1.28
N ALA A 124 -22.06 4.08 2.45
CA ALA A 124 -22.84 4.00 3.69
C ALA A 124 -22.55 5.20 4.57
N LYS A 125 -23.64 5.83 5.01
CA LYS A 125 -23.62 6.84 6.06
C LYS A 125 -23.70 6.14 7.40
N ILE A 126 -22.74 6.40 8.28
CA ILE A 126 -22.75 5.83 9.63
C ILE A 126 -23.80 6.52 10.51
N ASP A 127 -24.30 5.79 11.50
CA ASP A 127 -25.16 6.31 12.56
C ASP A 127 -24.37 7.18 13.54
N ILE A 128 -25.06 8.08 14.26
CA ILE A 128 -24.43 8.96 15.25
C ILE A 128 -23.80 8.17 16.40
N ASP A 129 -24.40 7.05 16.79
CA ASP A 129 -23.92 6.20 17.88
C ASP A 129 -22.90 5.15 17.40
N PHE A 130 -22.52 5.16 16.12
CA PHE A 130 -21.69 4.12 15.50
C PHE A 130 -20.37 3.89 16.25
N PHE A 131 -19.61 4.96 16.53
CA PHE A 131 -18.32 4.81 17.21
C PHE A 131 -18.46 4.41 18.67
N TRP A 132 -19.50 4.92 19.35
CA TRP A 132 -19.80 4.51 20.72
C TRP A 132 -20.15 3.02 20.79
N ASN A 133 -20.96 2.54 19.85
CA ASN A 133 -21.29 1.12 19.72
C ASN A 133 -20.04 0.27 19.45
N LEU A 134 -19.09 0.74 18.63
CA LEU A 134 -17.82 0.04 18.45
C LEU A 134 -17.03 -0.04 19.76
N LYS A 135 -16.86 1.08 20.47
CA LYS A 135 -16.12 1.10 21.74
C LYS A 135 -16.79 0.24 22.81
N SER A 136 -18.11 0.27 22.91
CA SER A 136 -18.86 -0.49 23.91
C SER A 136 -18.78 -2.00 23.70
N ASN A 137 -18.66 -2.46 22.44
CA ASN A 137 -18.58 -3.89 22.12
C ASN A 137 -17.14 -4.43 22.03
N LEU A 138 -16.18 -3.59 21.65
CA LEU A 138 -14.79 -4.03 21.40
C LEU A 138 -13.81 -3.62 22.51
N GLY A 139 -14.23 -2.76 23.44
CA GLY A 139 -13.39 -2.36 24.58
C GLY A 139 -12.05 -1.79 24.12
N ASP A 140 -10.96 -2.40 24.55
CA ASP A 140 -9.59 -1.92 24.28
C ASP A 140 -9.07 -2.27 22.88
N ASP A 141 -9.73 -3.20 22.17
CA ASP A 141 -9.41 -3.51 20.77
C ASP A 141 -9.81 -2.37 19.81
N PHE A 142 -10.56 -1.38 20.31
CA PHE A 142 -10.93 -0.16 19.59
C PHE A 142 -10.55 1.09 20.37
N GLN A 143 -9.84 2.01 19.72
CA GLN A 143 -9.44 3.28 20.29
C GLN A 143 -9.93 4.44 19.42
N MET A 144 -10.32 5.53 20.08
CA MET A 144 -10.63 6.79 19.42
C MET A 144 -9.80 7.91 20.03
N THR A 145 -9.04 8.61 19.20
CA THR A 145 -8.29 9.81 19.60
C THR A 145 -8.99 11.05 19.06
N GLY A 146 -9.36 11.98 19.94
CA GLY A 146 -9.80 13.33 19.59
C GLY A 146 -8.61 14.29 19.50
N TYR A 147 -8.74 15.28 18.62
CA TYR A 147 -7.77 16.36 18.42
C TYR A 147 -8.45 17.68 18.76
N PHE A 148 -7.85 18.48 19.64
CA PHE A 148 -8.46 19.68 20.19
C PHE A 148 -7.54 20.91 20.08
N ILE A 149 -8.17 22.08 19.94
CA ILE A 149 -7.53 23.40 20.07
C ILE A 149 -8.46 24.24 20.95
N ASN A 150 -7.97 24.74 22.09
CA ASN A 150 -8.77 25.51 23.05
C ASN A 150 -10.10 24.80 23.41
N ASP A 151 -10.02 23.51 23.77
CA ASP A 151 -11.15 22.63 24.10
C ASP A 151 -12.16 22.36 22.95
N CYS A 152 -11.97 22.94 21.76
CA CYS A 152 -12.78 22.65 20.59
C CYS A 152 -12.24 21.44 19.84
N MET A 153 -13.08 20.41 19.63
CA MET A 153 -12.71 19.25 18.81
C MET A 153 -12.60 19.65 17.34
N ILE A 154 -11.42 19.45 16.77
CA ILE A 154 -11.10 19.81 15.39
C ILE A 154 -10.94 18.61 14.46
N GLY A 155 -10.86 17.42 15.04
CA GLY A 155 -10.78 16.16 14.32
C GLY A 155 -10.75 14.98 15.27
N PHE A 156 -10.84 13.79 14.69
CA PHE A 156 -10.63 12.53 15.40
C PHE A 156 -10.06 11.48 14.46
N THR A 157 -9.49 10.42 15.02
CA THR A 157 -9.18 9.18 14.30
C THR A 157 -9.55 7.97 15.15
N THR A 158 -9.90 6.86 14.51
CA THR A 158 -10.21 5.59 15.15
C THR A 158 -9.27 4.51 14.69
N ARG A 159 -8.96 3.59 15.60
CA ARG A 159 -8.01 2.51 15.38
C ARG A 159 -8.54 1.20 15.93
N PHE A 160 -8.27 0.12 15.20
CA PHE A 160 -8.40 -1.24 15.72
C PHE A 160 -7.03 -1.81 16.04
N PHE A 161 -6.96 -2.50 17.17
CA PHE A 161 -5.80 -3.29 17.57
C PHE A 161 -6.17 -4.76 17.41
N TYR A 162 -5.44 -5.48 16.56
CA TYR A 162 -5.67 -6.90 16.38
C TYR A 162 -4.35 -7.62 16.17
N LYS A 163 -3.99 -8.49 17.13
CA LYS A 163 -2.69 -9.18 17.15
C LYS A 163 -1.56 -8.14 17.04
N ASN A 164 -0.69 -8.26 16.03
CA ASN A 164 0.43 -7.35 15.80
C ASN A 164 0.10 -6.35 14.69
N ILE A 165 -1.14 -5.89 14.60
CA ILE A 165 -1.62 -5.03 13.52
C ILE A 165 -2.40 -3.88 14.12
N LEU A 166 -2.03 -2.68 13.70
CA LEU A 166 -2.79 -1.47 13.94
C LEU A 166 -3.52 -1.12 12.65
N GLU A 167 -4.83 -0.93 12.72
CA GLU A 167 -5.63 -0.49 11.59
C GLU A 167 -6.26 0.86 11.86
N GLY A 168 -5.84 1.89 11.13
CA GLY A 168 -6.55 3.16 11.05
C GLY A 168 -7.81 2.99 10.23
N TYR A 169 -8.97 3.26 10.84
CA TYR A 169 -10.26 2.94 10.23
C TYR A 169 -10.97 4.17 9.69
N LEU A 170 -11.59 4.96 10.55
CA LEU A 170 -12.33 6.17 10.17
C LEU A 170 -11.78 7.38 10.93
N HIS A 171 -11.88 8.53 10.28
CA HIS A 171 -11.45 9.80 10.85
C HIS A 171 -12.46 10.88 10.50
N GLY A 172 -12.44 11.97 11.27
CA GLY A 172 -13.19 13.18 11.01
C GLY A 172 -12.27 14.38 11.10
N ILE A 173 -12.46 15.35 10.22
CA ILE A 173 -11.55 16.49 10.07
C ILE A 173 -12.35 17.76 9.79
N ASP A 174 -12.00 18.82 10.51
CA ASP A 174 -12.31 20.18 10.08
C ASP A 174 -11.30 20.63 9.01
N TYR A 175 -11.76 20.64 7.76
CA TYR A 175 -10.93 21.04 6.63
C TYR A 175 -10.60 22.53 6.60
N SER A 176 -11.36 23.38 7.32
CA SER A 176 -11.10 24.82 7.38
C SER A 176 -9.75 25.11 8.05
N ILE A 177 -9.36 24.26 9.01
CA ILE A 177 -8.11 24.40 9.74
C ILE A 177 -7.00 23.43 9.30
N ASN A 178 -7.34 22.38 8.54
CA ASN A 178 -6.42 21.29 8.20
C ASN A 178 -5.09 21.79 7.61
N LYS A 179 -5.11 22.81 6.73
CA LYS A 179 -3.89 23.38 6.14
C LYS A 179 -3.03 24.17 7.15
N ARG A 180 -3.68 24.83 8.11
CA ARG A 180 -3.03 25.65 9.15
C ARG A 180 -2.19 24.73 10.04
N TYR A 181 -2.83 23.71 10.62
CA TYR A 181 -2.24 22.80 11.59
C TYR A 181 -1.66 21.51 11.00
N CYS A 182 -1.78 21.29 9.68
CA CYS A 182 -1.42 20.03 9.05
C CYS A 182 -2.14 18.84 9.73
N LEU A 183 -3.42 18.99 10.06
CA LEU A 183 -4.16 18.06 10.92
C LEU A 183 -4.15 16.61 10.38
N TYR A 184 -4.49 16.40 9.11
CA TYR A 184 -4.46 15.06 8.52
C TYR A 184 -3.05 14.45 8.49
N GLU A 185 -2.03 15.28 8.26
CA GLU A 185 -0.64 14.81 8.27
C GLU A 185 -0.24 14.38 9.69
N ASN A 186 -0.65 15.14 10.72
CA ASN A 186 -0.45 14.77 12.12
C ASN A 186 -1.17 13.46 12.48
N ILE A 187 -2.44 13.28 12.05
CA ILE A 187 -3.17 12.01 12.26
C ILE A 187 -2.37 10.82 11.72
N LEU A 188 -1.84 10.92 10.50
CA LEU A 188 -1.04 9.84 9.89
C LEU A 188 0.28 9.59 10.64
N TYR A 189 0.96 10.64 11.14
CA TYR A 189 2.17 10.46 11.95
C TYR A 189 1.85 9.90 13.34
N ASP A 190 0.71 10.25 13.92
CA ASP A 190 0.24 9.68 15.18
C ASP A 190 -0.12 8.20 15.01
N ASP A 191 -0.66 7.78 13.86
CA ASP A 191 -0.85 6.36 13.51
C ASP A 191 0.49 5.61 13.40
N VAL A 192 1.50 6.21 12.76
CA VAL A 192 2.86 5.65 12.69
C VAL A 192 3.46 5.51 14.08
N LYS A 193 3.36 6.55 14.90
CA LYS A 193 3.85 6.56 16.28
C LYS A 193 3.18 5.47 17.11
N MET A 194 1.85 5.39 17.05
CA MET A 194 1.07 4.37 17.75
C MET A 194 1.45 2.95 17.31
N ALA A 195 1.70 2.73 16.01
CA ALA A 195 2.12 1.43 15.51
C ALA A 195 3.50 1.01 16.05
N ILE A 196 4.43 1.97 16.19
CA ILE A 196 5.76 1.73 16.76
C ILE A 196 5.65 1.44 18.27
N GLU A 197 4.91 2.27 19.00
CA GLU A 197 4.74 2.16 20.46
C GLU A 197 4.04 0.86 20.85
N SER A 198 3.03 0.44 20.09
CA SER A 198 2.31 -0.82 20.29
C SER A 198 3.06 -2.05 19.77
N ARG A 199 4.27 -1.90 19.21
CA ARG A 199 5.05 -2.99 18.58
C ARG A 199 4.27 -3.74 17.50
N ALA A 200 3.38 -3.05 16.80
CA ALA A 200 2.70 -3.60 15.64
C ALA A 200 3.74 -3.95 14.57
N SER A 201 3.52 -5.05 13.85
CA SER A 201 4.28 -5.42 12.66
C SER A 201 3.79 -4.73 11.38
N LEU A 202 2.53 -4.29 11.39
CA LEU A 202 1.84 -3.74 10.23
C LEU A 202 0.90 -2.61 10.70
N LEU A 203 0.98 -1.48 10.01
CA LEU A 203 0.00 -0.41 10.05
C LEU A 203 -0.84 -0.45 8.76
N ASN A 204 -2.14 -0.70 8.90
CA ASN A 204 -3.11 -0.58 7.82
C ASN A 204 -3.73 0.82 7.84
N LEU A 205 -3.61 1.59 6.76
CA LEU A 205 -4.15 2.95 6.66
C LEU A 205 -5.39 3.04 5.76
N GLY A 206 -5.86 1.95 5.15
CA GLY A 206 -7.05 1.98 4.29
C GLY A 206 -6.79 2.55 2.88
N THR A 207 -7.87 2.66 2.10
CA THR A 207 -7.81 2.88 0.64
C THR A 207 -7.84 4.36 0.18
N THR A 208 -8.21 5.29 1.06
CA THR A 208 -8.32 6.71 0.70
C THR A 208 -6.97 7.44 0.67
N ALA A 209 -6.89 8.58 -0.02
CA ALA A 209 -5.72 9.48 0.00
C ALA A 209 -4.32 8.80 -0.12
N PRO A 210 -4.10 7.89 -1.10
CA PRO A 210 -2.86 7.12 -1.22
C PRO A 210 -1.59 7.98 -1.34
N GLY A 211 -1.67 9.16 -1.95
CA GLY A 211 -0.54 10.09 -2.02
C GLY A 211 -0.12 10.70 -0.67
N MET A 212 -1.03 10.84 0.29
CA MET A 212 -0.71 11.30 1.65
C MET A 212 -0.17 10.15 2.50
N LYS A 213 -0.79 8.97 2.42
CA LYS A 213 -0.39 7.77 3.15
C LYS A 213 0.97 7.24 2.69
N SER A 214 1.22 7.25 1.39
CA SER A 214 2.55 6.91 0.87
C SER A 214 3.62 7.95 1.24
N ALA A 215 3.24 9.20 1.51
CA ALA A 215 4.19 10.19 2.01
C ALA A 215 4.73 9.88 3.42
N VAL A 216 4.02 9.07 4.20
CA VAL A 216 4.45 8.63 5.54
C VAL A 216 5.07 7.22 5.54
N GLY A 217 5.08 6.53 4.40
CA GLY A 217 5.78 5.25 4.24
C GLY A 217 4.89 4.08 3.84
N ALA A 218 3.58 4.30 3.71
CA ALA A 218 2.68 3.24 3.31
C ALA A 218 2.79 2.92 1.81
N VAL A 219 2.61 1.65 1.50
CA VAL A 219 2.76 1.08 0.17
C VAL A 219 1.41 0.55 -0.29
N PRO A 220 1.10 0.64 -1.60
CA PRO A 220 -0.16 0.14 -2.12
C PRO A 220 -0.16 -1.39 -2.12
N VAL A 221 -1.21 -1.97 -1.55
CA VAL A 221 -1.54 -3.39 -1.60
C VAL A 221 -2.86 -3.53 -2.32
N PRO A 222 -2.92 -4.23 -3.47
CA PRO A 222 -4.18 -4.47 -4.17
C PRO A 222 -5.19 -5.16 -3.26
N MET A 223 -6.43 -4.66 -3.25
CA MET A 223 -7.55 -5.31 -2.60
C MET A 223 -8.74 -5.37 -3.56
N LYS A 224 -9.50 -6.44 -3.45
CA LYS A 224 -10.74 -6.66 -4.18
C LYS A 224 -11.93 -6.43 -3.25
N SER A 225 -12.93 -5.78 -3.82
CA SER A 225 -14.28 -5.74 -3.28
C SER A 225 -15.17 -6.61 -4.15
N TYR A 226 -16.22 -7.16 -3.56
CA TYR A 226 -17.09 -8.14 -4.17
C TYR A 226 -18.52 -7.67 -4.01
N LEU A 227 -19.22 -7.52 -5.14
CA LEU A 227 -20.60 -7.08 -5.15
C LEU A 227 -21.49 -8.15 -5.75
N LYS A 228 -22.66 -8.37 -5.15
CA LYS A 228 -23.68 -9.31 -5.65
C LYS A 228 -25.03 -8.64 -5.64
N PHE A 229 -25.70 -8.65 -6.79
CA PHE A 229 -27.11 -8.29 -6.88
C PHE A 229 -27.98 -9.50 -6.56
N LYS A 230 -29.05 -9.28 -5.80
CA LYS A 230 -30.06 -10.30 -5.53
C LYS A 230 -30.78 -10.75 -6.81
N ASN A 231 -30.97 -9.84 -7.76
CA ASN A 231 -31.55 -10.15 -9.07
C ASN A 231 -30.50 -10.78 -9.99
N HIS A 232 -30.71 -12.04 -10.39
CA HIS A 232 -29.77 -12.82 -11.20
C HIS A 232 -29.51 -12.24 -12.59
N ALA A 233 -30.51 -11.64 -13.23
CA ALA A 233 -30.35 -11.04 -14.55
C ALA A 233 -29.45 -9.80 -14.48
N ILE A 234 -29.67 -8.94 -13.48
CA ILE A 234 -28.82 -7.76 -13.24
C ILE A 234 -27.39 -8.21 -12.89
N ASN A 235 -27.24 -9.19 -12.00
CA ASN A 235 -25.94 -9.70 -11.55
C ASN A 235 -25.09 -10.30 -12.69
N LYS A 236 -25.74 -10.79 -13.76
CA LYS A 236 -25.05 -11.34 -14.94
C LYS A 236 -24.48 -10.26 -15.85
N VAL A 237 -25.19 -9.14 -16.01
CA VAL A 237 -24.88 -8.10 -17.00
C VAL A 237 -23.99 -7.01 -16.42
N ILE A 238 -24.15 -6.70 -15.13
CA ILE A 238 -23.41 -5.59 -14.52
C ILE A 238 -21.95 -5.94 -14.23
N ASN A 239 -21.06 -5.01 -14.57
CA ASN A 239 -19.65 -5.06 -14.22
C ASN A 239 -19.35 -3.94 -13.22
N PRO A 240 -19.22 -4.23 -11.91
CA PRO A 240 -19.01 -3.20 -10.90
C PRO A 240 -17.79 -2.33 -11.17
N GLY A 241 -16.73 -2.87 -11.79
CA GLY A 241 -15.51 -2.12 -12.10
C GLY A 241 -15.70 -0.89 -13.00
N GLU A 242 -16.77 -0.85 -13.80
CA GLU A 242 -17.10 0.30 -14.65
C GLU A 242 -17.63 1.51 -13.87
N TYR A 243 -18.18 1.27 -12.68
CA TYR A 243 -18.76 2.30 -11.82
C TYR A 243 -17.81 2.77 -10.72
N PHE A 244 -16.71 2.04 -10.52
CA PHE A 244 -15.76 2.25 -9.43
C PHE A 244 -14.36 2.51 -9.97
N THR A 245 -14.24 3.52 -10.84
CA THR A 245 -12.94 4.01 -11.32
C THR A 245 -12.37 5.00 -10.31
N THR A 246 -11.06 4.92 -10.07
CA THR A 246 -10.34 5.94 -9.29
C THR A 246 -9.24 6.52 -10.14
N GLU A 247 -9.01 7.83 -9.97
CA GLU A 247 -7.87 8.49 -10.59
C GLU A 247 -6.57 7.90 -10.02
N GLU A 248 -5.58 7.70 -10.90
CA GLU A 248 -4.23 7.34 -10.49
C GLU A 248 -3.64 8.48 -9.64
N LYS A 249 -3.45 8.19 -8.36
CA LYS A 249 -2.88 9.14 -7.40
C LYS A 249 -1.38 8.86 -7.23
N VAL A 250 -0.57 9.92 -7.28
CA VAL A 250 0.89 9.84 -7.17
C VAL A 250 1.31 9.16 -5.87
N ILE A 251 1.96 8.00 -5.98
CA ILE A 251 2.57 7.26 -4.87
C ILE A 251 3.95 7.86 -4.54
N ARG A 252 4.29 7.91 -3.26
CA ARG A 252 5.52 8.50 -2.72
C ARG A 252 6.32 7.47 -1.94
N PHE A 253 7.64 7.66 -1.91
CA PHE A 253 8.57 6.74 -1.27
C PHE A 253 9.52 7.53 -0.36
N PRO A 254 9.22 7.57 0.97
CA PRO A 254 9.83 8.54 1.86
C PRO A 254 11.08 8.03 2.57
N PHE A 255 11.32 6.72 2.60
CA PHE A 255 12.48 6.10 3.26
C PHE A 255 13.74 6.11 2.38
N LYS A 256 14.89 6.07 3.05
CA LYS A 256 16.19 5.70 2.47
C LYS A 256 16.19 4.17 2.24
N ILE A 257 16.93 3.71 1.26
CA ILE A 257 17.18 2.27 1.04
C ILE A 257 18.67 2.07 1.05
N LYS A 258 19.17 1.09 1.79
CA LYS A 258 20.60 1.01 2.11
C LYS A 258 21.33 0.02 1.20
N GLU A 259 20.73 -1.08 0.73
CA GLU A 259 21.43 -2.03 -0.15
C GLU A 259 20.50 -3.05 -0.90
N ARG A 260 20.79 -3.34 -2.17
CA ARG A 260 20.22 -4.47 -2.93
C ARG A 260 21.33 -5.28 -3.59
N LEU A 261 21.57 -6.50 -3.09
CA LEU A 261 22.64 -7.41 -3.54
C LEU A 261 22.10 -8.52 -4.43
N GLY A 262 22.81 -8.82 -5.52
CA GLY A 262 22.52 -9.96 -6.39
C GLY A 262 23.76 -10.52 -7.08
N THR A 263 23.62 -11.68 -7.74
CA THR A 263 24.68 -12.28 -8.57
C THR A 263 24.22 -12.46 -10.00
N ILE A 264 25.13 -12.27 -10.96
CA ILE A 264 24.90 -12.50 -12.39
C ILE A 264 25.91 -13.49 -12.94
N ARG A 265 25.43 -14.46 -13.74
CA ARG A 265 26.27 -15.40 -14.49
C ARG A 265 26.23 -15.11 -15.99
N PHE A 266 27.40 -15.11 -16.62
CA PHE A 266 27.59 -14.93 -18.07
C PHE A 266 28.70 -15.85 -18.60
N ASP A 267 28.67 -16.21 -19.89
CA ASP A 267 29.50 -17.25 -20.53
C ASP A 267 30.32 -16.75 -21.74
N SER A 268 30.54 -15.45 -21.86
CA SER A 268 31.14 -14.82 -23.05
C SER A 268 31.89 -13.54 -22.72
N LYS A 269 32.80 -13.13 -23.63
CA LYS A 269 33.62 -11.91 -23.52
C LYS A 269 32.85 -10.65 -23.93
N GLY A 270 33.00 -9.55 -23.18
CA GLY A 270 32.46 -8.23 -23.51
C GLY A 270 31.83 -7.49 -22.31
N PRO A 271 31.42 -6.23 -22.47
CA PRO A 271 30.74 -5.48 -21.42
C PRO A 271 29.36 -6.09 -21.11
N VAL A 272 29.09 -6.31 -19.84
CA VAL A 272 27.80 -6.76 -19.31
C VAL A 272 27.15 -5.60 -18.58
N HIS A 273 25.99 -5.18 -19.08
CA HIS A 273 25.17 -4.16 -18.46
C HIS A 273 24.17 -4.81 -17.50
N VAL A 274 24.03 -4.22 -16.31
CA VAL A 274 23.04 -4.59 -15.31
C VAL A 274 22.23 -3.36 -14.99
N ARG A 275 20.96 -3.34 -15.41
CA ARG A 275 20.10 -2.17 -15.34
C ARG A 275 18.97 -2.39 -14.37
N LEU A 276 18.78 -1.43 -13.49
CA LEU A 276 17.58 -1.29 -12.70
C LEU A 276 16.59 -0.40 -13.45
N ILE A 277 15.36 -0.88 -13.62
CA ILE A 277 14.34 -0.20 -14.43
C ILE A 277 12.97 -0.20 -13.73
N THR A 278 12.14 0.81 -14.02
CA THR A 278 10.70 0.75 -13.72
C THR A 278 9.91 0.38 -14.98
N GLU A 279 8.58 0.26 -14.87
CA GLU A 279 7.71 -0.03 -16.02
C GLU A 279 7.84 1.02 -17.13
N LYS A 280 8.06 2.28 -16.75
CA LYS A 280 8.24 3.37 -17.70
C LYS A 280 9.48 3.17 -18.56
N GLU A 281 10.61 2.85 -17.93
CA GLU A 281 11.87 2.62 -18.63
C GLU A 281 11.81 1.32 -19.47
N PHE A 282 11.13 0.28 -18.96
CA PHE A 282 10.90 -0.96 -19.70
C PHE A 282 10.22 -0.72 -21.05
N MET A 283 9.25 0.20 -21.12
CA MET A 283 8.53 0.52 -22.35
C MET A 283 9.34 1.35 -23.36
N LYS A 284 10.36 2.08 -22.88
CA LYS A 284 11.19 2.97 -23.71
C LYS A 284 12.49 2.34 -24.19
N GLN A 285 12.86 1.16 -23.65
CA GLN A 285 13.99 0.29 -24.01
C GLN A 285 15.42 0.88 -23.88
N ASP A 286 15.60 2.21 -23.96
CA ASP A 286 16.89 2.90 -23.87
C ASP A 286 17.11 3.68 -22.56
N GLU A 287 16.09 3.80 -21.70
CA GLU A 287 16.19 4.49 -20.41
C GLU A 287 16.42 3.49 -19.26
N TYR A 288 17.07 3.93 -18.19
CA TYR A 288 17.24 3.16 -16.96
C TYR A 288 17.28 4.07 -15.74
N VAL A 289 16.97 3.49 -14.57
CA VAL A 289 17.10 4.19 -13.29
C VAL A 289 18.58 4.23 -12.88
N GLU A 290 19.25 3.08 -13.01
CA GLU A 290 20.67 2.92 -12.70
C GLU A 290 21.25 1.80 -13.56
N SER A 291 22.52 1.90 -13.94
CA SER A 291 23.22 0.87 -14.71
C SER A 291 24.60 0.64 -14.13
N LEU A 292 24.93 -0.63 -13.93
CA LEU A 292 26.29 -1.10 -13.64
C LEU A 292 26.84 -1.76 -14.90
N ILE A 293 28.16 -1.66 -15.10
CA ILE A 293 28.85 -2.24 -16.26
C ILE A 293 30.02 -3.08 -15.73
N PHE A 294 30.08 -4.33 -16.16
CA PHE A 294 31.14 -5.26 -15.82
C PHE A 294 31.85 -5.72 -17.08
N ASN A 295 33.18 -5.63 -17.11
CA ASN A 295 33.97 -6.09 -18.26
C ASN A 295 34.44 -7.52 -18.04
N THR A 296 34.19 -8.38 -19.03
CA THR A 296 34.49 -9.81 -18.93
C THR A 296 35.60 -10.19 -19.90
N GLU A 297 36.71 -10.73 -19.38
CA GLU A 297 37.92 -11.01 -20.17
C GLU A 297 38.03 -12.48 -20.64
N LYS A 298 37.33 -13.41 -19.97
CA LYS A 298 37.37 -14.85 -20.22
C LYS A 298 35.98 -15.40 -20.58
N PRO A 299 35.87 -16.37 -21.51
CA PRO A 299 34.61 -16.98 -21.94
C PRO A 299 34.15 -18.12 -20.99
N GLU A 300 34.67 -18.19 -19.77
CA GLU A 300 34.26 -19.17 -18.76
C GLU A 300 33.08 -18.60 -17.95
N ILE A 301 32.17 -19.46 -17.48
CA ILE A 301 31.05 -19.05 -16.61
C ILE A 301 31.63 -18.26 -15.44
N SER A 302 31.40 -16.97 -15.46
CA SER A 302 31.88 -16.05 -14.43
C SER A 302 30.66 -15.52 -13.70
N GLU A 303 30.72 -15.59 -12.37
CA GLU A 303 29.68 -15.07 -11.48
C GLU A 303 30.18 -13.75 -10.90
N VAL A 304 29.40 -12.69 -11.06
CA VAL A 304 29.71 -11.35 -10.54
C VAL A 304 28.63 -10.92 -9.58
N GLU A 305 29.05 -10.48 -8.40
CA GLU A 305 28.17 -9.83 -7.44
C GLU A 305 27.95 -8.36 -7.83
N PHE A 306 26.72 -7.89 -7.70
CA PHE A 306 26.38 -6.49 -7.90
C PHE A 306 25.55 -5.98 -6.73
N SER A 307 25.72 -4.70 -6.40
CA SER A 307 24.86 -4.00 -5.47
C SER A 307 24.33 -2.71 -6.09
N PHE A 308 23.05 -2.46 -5.90
CA PHE A 308 22.47 -1.13 -6.12
C PHE A 308 22.22 -0.50 -4.75
N GLU A 309 22.75 0.70 -4.53
CA GLU A 309 22.63 1.44 -3.28
C GLU A 309 21.65 2.60 -3.44
N ASN A 310 21.00 3.03 -2.36
CA ASN A 310 20.15 4.23 -2.37
C ASN A 310 18.94 4.20 -3.35
N ILE A 311 18.53 3.03 -3.84
CA ILE A 311 17.36 2.88 -4.72
C ILE A 311 16.09 3.34 -3.98
N PRO A 312 15.22 4.20 -4.52
CA PRO A 312 13.95 4.49 -3.87
C PRO A 312 13.09 3.23 -3.64
N ALA A 313 12.23 3.20 -2.63
CA ALA A 313 11.23 2.13 -2.55
C ALA A 313 10.33 2.17 -3.79
N GLY A 314 9.88 1.03 -4.30
CA GLY A 314 9.18 1.01 -5.59
C GLY A 314 9.16 -0.36 -6.25
N VAL A 315 8.45 -0.45 -7.37
CA VAL A 315 8.42 -1.65 -8.20
C VAL A 315 9.50 -1.50 -9.27
N TYR A 316 10.45 -2.43 -9.27
CA TYR A 316 11.59 -2.42 -10.18
C TYR A 316 11.73 -3.79 -10.84
N ALA A 317 12.38 -3.83 -11.99
CA ALA A 317 12.95 -5.06 -12.53
C ALA A 317 14.45 -4.86 -12.77
N ILE A 318 15.20 -5.96 -12.85
CA ILE A 318 16.59 -5.93 -13.29
C ILE A 318 16.66 -6.60 -14.65
N ILE A 319 17.32 -5.94 -15.60
CA ILE A 319 17.70 -6.50 -16.89
C ILE A 319 19.22 -6.58 -16.92
N ALA A 320 19.74 -7.75 -17.23
CA ALA A 320 21.16 -7.93 -17.53
C ALA A 320 21.32 -8.32 -18.99
N PHE A 321 22.26 -7.72 -19.71
CA PHE A 321 22.57 -8.10 -21.08
C PHE A 321 24.05 -7.88 -21.41
N GLN A 322 24.54 -8.65 -22.38
CA GLN A 322 25.89 -8.48 -22.88
C GLN A 322 25.90 -7.69 -24.17
N ASP A 323 26.52 -6.52 -24.12
CA ASP A 323 26.66 -5.62 -25.26
C ASP A 323 27.86 -6.04 -26.12
N LYS A 324 27.57 -6.75 -27.22
CA LYS A 324 28.59 -7.33 -28.11
C LYS A 324 29.11 -6.34 -29.14
N ASN A 325 28.31 -5.33 -29.49
CA ASN A 325 28.69 -4.32 -30.48
C ASN A 325 29.09 -2.98 -29.85
N ASN A 326 29.10 -2.91 -28.51
CA ASN A 326 29.54 -1.78 -27.69
C ASN A 326 28.70 -0.51 -27.92
N ASN A 327 27.40 -0.68 -28.18
CA ASN A 327 26.47 0.43 -28.44
C ASN A 327 25.70 0.87 -27.18
N GLY A 328 25.88 0.18 -26.07
CA GLY A 328 25.23 0.41 -24.79
C GLY A 328 23.73 0.14 -24.82
N ARG A 329 23.22 -0.74 -25.70
CA ARG A 329 21.79 -1.04 -25.85
C ARG A 329 21.58 -2.53 -26.00
N LEU A 330 20.42 -3.00 -25.53
CA LEU A 330 19.98 -4.35 -25.83
C LEU A 330 19.36 -4.33 -27.23
N ASP A 331 20.10 -4.81 -28.22
CA ASP A 331 19.62 -4.80 -29.60
C ASP A 331 18.53 -5.84 -29.86
N HIS A 332 17.66 -5.53 -30.82
CA HIS A 332 16.54 -6.37 -31.23
C HIS A 332 16.53 -6.66 -32.73
N ILE A 333 16.48 -7.94 -33.10
CA ILE A 333 16.16 -8.39 -34.45
C ILE A 333 14.66 -8.18 -34.70
N LEU A 334 14.34 -7.43 -35.76
CA LEU A 334 12.96 -7.09 -36.17
C LEU A 334 12.13 -6.41 -35.06
N GLY A 335 12.79 -5.78 -34.08
CA GLY A 335 12.14 -5.16 -32.92
C GLY A 335 11.47 -6.14 -31.94
N LEU A 336 11.65 -7.45 -32.13
CA LEU A 336 10.92 -8.50 -31.39
C LEU A 336 11.84 -9.44 -30.60
N TYR A 337 13.03 -9.73 -31.11
CA TYR A 337 13.93 -10.74 -30.53
C TYR A 337 15.26 -10.12 -30.13
N PRO A 338 15.68 -10.19 -28.86
CA PRO A 338 17.00 -9.73 -28.47
C PRO A 338 18.10 -10.44 -29.28
N SER A 339 18.98 -9.68 -29.93
CA SER A 339 20.13 -10.21 -30.70
C SER A 339 21.28 -10.65 -29.81
N GLU A 340 21.27 -10.23 -28.55
CA GLU A 340 22.35 -10.41 -27.59
C GLU A 340 21.94 -11.33 -26.42
N PRO A 341 22.88 -11.95 -25.70
CA PRO A 341 22.59 -12.65 -24.45
C PRO A 341 21.97 -11.70 -23.41
N PHE A 342 20.89 -12.11 -22.76
CA PHE A 342 20.15 -11.31 -21.80
C PHE A 342 19.46 -12.18 -20.74
N GLY A 343 19.09 -11.58 -19.61
CA GLY A 343 18.33 -12.20 -18.53
C GLY A 343 17.63 -11.17 -17.65
N PHE A 344 16.73 -11.65 -16.80
CA PHE A 344 15.88 -10.82 -15.92
C PHE A 344 15.97 -11.24 -14.46
N SER A 345 15.57 -10.33 -13.56
CA SER A 345 15.21 -10.70 -12.19
C SER A 345 14.15 -11.79 -12.16
N TRP A 346 14.33 -12.80 -11.29
CA TRP A 346 13.46 -13.96 -11.12
C TRP A 346 13.38 -14.90 -12.34
N LYS A 347 14.47 -15.64 -12.60
CA LYS A 347 14.54 -16.97 -13.26
C LYS A 347 13.70 -17.25 -14.53
N ALA A 348 13.20 -16.24 -15.24
CA ALA A 348 12.52 -16.44 -16.51
C ALA A 348 13.57 -16.66 -17.61
N LYS A 349 13.91 -17.93 -17.91
CA LYS A 349 14.49 -18.29 -19.20
C LYS A 349 13.45 -17.97 -20.27
N ALA A 350 13.53 -16.79 -20.88
CA ALA A 350 12.55 -16.31 -21.84
C ALA A 350 13.18 -16.15 -23.23
N LYS A 351 12.55 -16.72 -24.26
CA LYS A 351 12.94 -16.53 -25.67
C LYS A 351 12.48 -15.17 -26.24
N MET A 352 11.62 -14.46 -25.49
CA MET A 352 11.01 -13.17 -25.82
C MET A 352 11.00 -12.28 -24.56
N LEU A 353 10.81 -10.97 -24.74
CA LEU A 353 10.61 -10.04 -23.62
C LEU A 353 9.32 -10.40 -22.84
N PRO A 354 9.40 -10.71 -21.53
CA PRO A 354 8.24 -10.94 -20.68
C PRO A 354 7.51 -9.62 -20.38
N ARG A 355 6.32 -9.66 -19.77
CA ARG A 355 5.68 -8.42 -19.31
C ARG A 355 6.41 -7.92 -18.07
N PHE A 356 6.47 -6.60 -17.88
CA PHE A 356 7.13 -6.00 -16.72
C PHE A 356 6.67 -6.61 -15.39
N LYS A 357 5.37 -6.86 -15.21
CA LYS A 357 4.81 -7.49 -14.01
C LYS A 357 5.31 -8.91 -13.72
N ASP A 358 5.81 -9.62 -14.74
CA ASP A 358 6.27 -11.01 -14.60
C ASP A 358 7.73 -11.08 -14.13
N ILE A 359 8.47 -9.96 -14.23
CA ILE A 359 9.89 -9.84 -13.85
C ILE A 359 10.15 -8.81 -12.75
N SER A 360 9.14 -8.03 -12.38
CA SER A 360 9.28 -6.97 -11.39
C SER A 360 9.20 -7.49 -9.96
N PHE A 361 9.84 -6.76 -9.06
CA PHE A 361 9.86 -7.00 -7.63
C PHE A 361 9.67 -5.69 -6.88
N TYR A 362 9.13 -5.80 -5.68
CA TYR A 362 8.95 -4.65 -4.82
C TYR A 362 10.19 -4.44 -3.93
N VAL A 363 10.68 -3.21 -3.93
CA VAL A 363 11.78 -2.74 -3.07
C VAL A 363 11.16 -1.95 -1.93
N ASN A 364 11.22 -2.52 -0.71
CA ASN A 364 10.72 -1.89 0.52
C ASN A 364 11.60 -2.15 1.75
N LYS A 365 12.68 -2.91 1.58
CA LYS A 365 13.72 -3.21 2.56
C LYS A 365 14.98 -3.63 1.81
N ASP A 366 16.10 -3.62 2.52
CA ASP A 366 17.33 -4.24 2.02
C ASP A 366 17.07 -5.72 1.78
N THR A 367 17.55 -6.22 0.65
CA THR A 367 17.36 -7.62 0.25
C THR A 367 18.65 -8.14 -0.34
N LYS A 368 19.13 -9.27 0.20
CA LYS A 368 20.19 -10.10 -0.38
C LYS A 368 19.48 -11.28 -1.06
N ASP A 369 20.07 -11.85 -2.11
CA ASP A 369 19.59 -13.05 -2.86
C ASP A 369 18.83 -12.78 -4.18
N LEU A 370 19.20 -11.74 -4.94
CA LEU A 370 18.77 -11.60 -6.34
C LEU A 370 19.71 -12.35 -7.30
N ASN A 371 19.37 -13.58 -7.66
CA ASN A 371 20.16 -14.36 -8.63
C ASN A 371 19.60 -14.16 -10.05
N ILE A 372 20.45 -13.72 -10.97
CA ILE A 372 20.13 -13.50 -12.38
C ILE A 372 21.07 -14.37 -13.22
N ASP A 373 20.52 -15.16 -14.13
CA ASP A 373 21.30 -16.03 -15.00
C ASP A 373 21.16 -15.56 -16.45
N THR A 374 22.28 -15.19 -17.07
CA THR A 374 22.35 -14.76 -18.48
C THR A 374 23.12 -15.75 -19.35
N ALA A 375 23.68 -16.81 -18.77
CA ALA A 375 24.41 -17.85 -19.49
C ALA A 375 23.43 -18.74 -20.28
N ARG A 376 23.83 -19.20 -21.47
CA ARG A 376 22.95 -19.99 -22.37
C ARG A 376 23.08 -21.49 -22.20
#